data_AF-A0A6I3SH66-F1
#
_entry.id   AF-A0A6I3SH66-F1
#
_cell.length_a   1.000
_cell.length_b   1.000
_cell.length_c   1.000
_cell.angle_alpha   90.00
_cell.angle_beta   90.00
_cell.angle_gamma   90.00
#
_symmetry.space_group_name_H-M   'P 1'
#
loop_
_entity.id
_entity.type
_entity.pdbx_description
1 polymer ?
#
loop_
_entity_poly.entity_id
_entity_poly.type
_entity_poly.pdbx_seq_one_letter_code
_entity_poly.pdbx_strand_id
1 'polypeptide(L)'
;MNEHDHLRNSMTDEELYLWVRQFQQKLLPAPSPSTYIDLNEGPPSSEQLSALEQDRPPISGELIAFEHLLQAMAEHRWLRVRFGINELLKHYLRSITGIFNVSNGIDPGDVTRRYMEMIQWVFEYGHSPSFPFSESLWTYLSACLESVGITLAGQNQWESLQVLIVETATMGRQAARSGLQTAPLQHFLRRLENTCRDKGEGGREIARLARNLRFNLEV
;
A
#
# COMPACT_ATOMS: atom_id res chain seq x y z
N MET A 1 12.61 10.56 -37.43
CA MET A 1 12.23 11.55 -36.39
C MET A 1 10.88 11.08 -35.90
N ASN A 2 10.86 10.38 -34.77
CA ASN A 2 9.75 9.50 -34.36
C ASN A 2 8.62 10.29 -33.70
N GLU A 3 7.39 10.07 -34.16
CA GLU A 3 6.11 10.51 -33.59
C GLU A 3 5.73 9.78 -32.27
N HIS A 4 6.73 9.36 -31.47
CA HIS A 4 6.49 8.63 -30.22
C HIS A 4 6.70 9.44 -28.94
N ASP A 5 7.02 10.73 -29.03
CA ASP A 5 7.28 11.60 -27.87
C ASP A 5 6.09 12.48 -27.40
N HIS A 6 4.89 12.28 -27.96
CA HIS A 6 3.71 13.13 -27.65
C HIS A 6 2.63 12.53 -26.75
N LEU A 7 2.85 11.36 -26.13
CA LEU A 7 1.91 10.78 -25.15
C LEU A 7 2.39 10.89 -23.70
N ARG A 8 3.05 12.00 -23.36
CA ARG A 8 3.12 12.47 -21.97
C ARG A 8 1.85 13.29 -21.71
N ASN A 9 0.79 12.60 -21.29
CA ASN A 9 -0.45 13.23 -20.83
C ASN A 9 -0.13 14.18 -19.66
N SER A 10 0.02 15.48 -19.96
CA SER A 10 0.03 16.54 -18.97
C SER A 10 -1.41 16.82 -18.58
N MET A 11 -1.79 16.38 -17.38
CA MET A 11 -3.08 16.71 -16.78
C MET A 11 -3.23 18.24 -16.71
N THR A 12 -4.41 18.75 -17.04
CA THR A 12 -4.66 20.19 -16.98
C THR A 12 -4.84 20.62 -15.51
N ASP A 13 -4.47 21.85 -15.17
CA ASP A 13 -4.61 22.40 -13.80
C ASP A 13 -6.07 22.33 -13.29
N GLU A 14 -7.04 22.26 -14.21
CA GLU A 14 -8.47 22.19 -13.92
C GLU A 14 -8.91 20.78 -13.49
N GLU A 15 -8.34 19.73 -14.11
CA GLU A 15 -8.53 18.33 -13.72
C GLU A 15 -7.85 18.03 -12.36
N LEU A 16 -6.68 18.63 -12.14
CA LEU A 16 -5.98 18.63 -10.84
C LEU A 16 -6.89 19.19 -9.75
N TYR A 17 -7.44 20.37 -9.98
CA TYR A 17 -8.30 21.06 -9.02
C TYR A 17 -9.57 20.26 -8.71
N LEU A 18 -10.18 19.62 -9.71
CA LEU A 18 -11.38 18.77 -9.53
C LEU A 18 -11.10 17.52 -8.69
N TRP A 19 -9.97 16.83 -8.92
CA TRP A 19 -9.58 15.68 -8.11
C TRP A 19 -9.24 16.07 -6.67
N VAL A 20 -8.47 17.15 -6.49
CA VAL A 20 -8.13 17.70 -5.16
C VAL A 20 -9.40 18.06 -4.42
N ARG A 21 -10.38 18.68 -5.10
CA ARG A 21 -11.67 19.03 -4.50
C ARG A 21 -12.49 17.80 -4.15
N GLN A 22 -12.47 16.74 -4.97
CA GLN A 22 -13.13 15.46 -4.66
C GLN A 22 -12.45 14.72 -3.50
N PHE A 23 -11.12 14.73 -3.42
CA PHE A 23 -10.36 14.14 -2.32
C PHE A 23 -10.59 14.92 -1.01
N GLN A 24 -10.59 16.25 -1.06
CA GLN A 24 -10.94 17.12 0.06
C GLN A 24 -12.42 16.99 0.47
N GLN A 25 -13.33 16.78 -0.49
CA GLN A 25 -14.75 16.52 -0.21
C GLN A 25 -14.99 15.12 0.38
N LYS A 26 -14.27 14.08 -0.10
CA LYS A 26 -14.25 12.73 0.50
C LYS A 26 -13.63 12.73 1.91
N LEU A 27 -12.84 13.75 2.27
CA LEU A 27 -12.33 13.99 3.62
C LEU A 27 -13.30 14.77 4.53
N LEU A 28 -14.45 15.25 4.04
CA LEU A 28 -15.33 16.22 4.73
C LEU A 28 -16.84 15.97 4.50
N PRO A 29 -17.29 14.71 4.38
CA PRO A 29 -17.63 13.97 5.60
C PRO A 29 -17.10 12.54 5.57
N ALA A 30 -16.93 11.93 6.75
CA ALA A 30 -16.60 10.51 6.84
C ALA A 30 -17.60 9.71 5.97
N PRO A 31 -17.14 8.86 5.04
CA PRO A 31 -18.03 7.99 4.28
C PRO A 31 -18.92 7.22 5.27
N SER A 32 -20.17 6.92 4.87
CA SER A 32 -21.05 6.12 5.71
C SER A 32 -20.30 4.86 6.15
N PRO A 33 -20.16 4.59 7.46
CA PRO A 33 -19.25 3.56 7.96
C PRO A 33 -19.54 2.16 7.43
N SER A 34 -20.73 1.93 6.86
CA SER A 34 -21.13 0.65 6.28
C SER A 34 -20.50 0.30 4.93
N THR A 35 -19.82 1.23 4.24
CA THR A 35 -19.29 1.00 2.88
C THR A 35 -17.82 1.37 2.70
N TYR A 36 -17.19 1.96 3.71
CA TYR A 36 -15.76 2.28 3.63
C TYR A 36 -14.91 1.04 3.89
N ILE A 37 -13.96 0.78 3.00
CA ILE A 37 -12.97 -0.28 3.18
C ILE A 37 -11.75 0.33 3.87
N ASP A 38 -11.54 0.00 5.14
CA ASP A 38 -10.31 0.27 5.89
C ASP A 38 -9.43 -0.99 5.90
N LEU A 39 -8.27 -0.94 5.24
CA LEU A 39 -7.34 -2.05 5.16
C LEU A 39 -6.73 -2.41 6.52
N ASN A 40 -6.82 -1.55 7.53
CA ASN A 40 -6.43 -1.91 8.90
C ASN A 40 -7.40 -2.91 9.56
N GLU A 41 -8.66 -3.01 9.09
CA GLU A 41 -9.65 -3.95 9.65
C GLU A 41 -9.51 -5.36 9.10
N GLY A 42 -8.81 -5.53 7.97
CA GLY A 42 -8.51 -6.82 7.39
C GLY A 42 -8.40 -6.79 5.85
N PRO A 43 -8.05 -7.94 5.24
CA PRO A 43 -8.01 -8.06 3.79
C PRO A 43 -9.42 -7.87 3.20
N PRO A 44 -9.59 -7.05 2.14
CA PRO A 44 -10.88 -6.86 1.50
C PRO A 44 -11.41 -8.16 0.88
N SER A 45 -12.74 -8.34 0.92
CA SER A 45 -13.43 -9.43 0.23
C SER A 45 -13.31 -9.30 -1.29
N SER A 46 -13.63 -10.38 -2.02
CA SER A 46 -13.70 -10.34 -3.48
C SER A 46 -14.72 -9.30 -3.98
N GLU A 47 -15.89 -9.17 -3.34
CA GLU A 47 -16.86 -8.14 -3.74
C GLU A 47 -16.33 -6.73 -3.49
N GLN A 48 -15.64 -6.51 -2.37
CA GLN A 48 -15.01 -5.24 -2.04
C GLN A 48 -13.93 -4.87 -3.04
N LEU A 49 -13.10 -5.84 -3.46
CA LEU A 49 -12.09 -5.63 -4.51
C LEU A 49 -12.71 -5.28 -5.86
N SER A 50 -13.80 -5.94 -6.26
CA SER A 50 -14.53 -5.58 -7.48
C SER A 50 -15.18 -4.19 -7.38
N ALA A 51 -15.70 -3.81 -6.21
CA ALA A 51 -16.23 -2.47 -5.99
C ALA A 51 -15.13 -1.40 -6.05
N LEU A 52 -13.91 -1.72 -5.60
CA LEU A 52 -12.76 -0.84 -5.75
C LEU A 52 -12.45 -0.54 -7.22
N GLU A 53 -12.64 -1.48 -8.15
CA GLU A 53 -12.41 -1.25 -9.58
C GLU A 53 -13.40 -0.27 -10.21
N GLN A 54 -14.63 -0.17 -9.66
CA GLN A 54 -15.70 0.67 -10.19
C GLN A 54 -15.59 2.14 -9.75
N ASP A 55 -15.08 2.44 -8.55
CA ASP A 55 -14.87 3.82 -8.03
C ASP A 55 -13.51 4.40 -8.48
N ARG A 56 -13.14 4.20 -9.76
CA ARG A 56 -11.86 4.66 -10.31
C ARG A 56 -11.90 6.17 -10.60
N PRO A 57 -11.08 7.01 -9.96
CA PRO A 57 -10.82 8.35 -10.47
C PRO A 57 -10.01 8.26 -11.78
N PRO A 58 -10.27 9.12 -12.78
CA PRO A 58 -9.86 8.84 -14.16
C PRO A 58 -8.35 8.96 -14.47
N ILE A 59 -7.49 9.48 -13.58
CA ILE A 59 -6.13 9.90 -13.98
C ILE A 59 -5.08 9.60 -12.89
N SER A 60 -3.82 9.47 -13.33
CA SER A 60 -2.55 9.31 -12.60
C SER A 60 -2.32 10.33 -11.48
N GLY A 61 -3.14 10.24 -10.43
CA GLY A 61 -3.08 11.05 -9.22
C GLY A 61 -2.26 10.42 -8.08
N GLU A 62 -1.46 9.38 -8.36
CA GLU A 62 -0.67 8.69 -7.31
C GLU A 62 0.32 9.63 -6.63
N LEU A 63 1.05 10.44 -7.41
CA LEU A 63 2.00 11.42 -6.87
C LEU A 63 1.31 12.56 -6.13
N ILE A 64 0.18 13.05 -6.65
CA ILE A 64 -0.57 14.14 -6.00
C ILE A 64 -1.22 13.65 -4.70
N ALA A 65 -1.78 12.44 -4.70
CA ALA A 65 -2.29 11.80 -3.49
C ALA A 65 -1.18 11.63 -2.44
N PHE A 66 0.02 11.25 -2.89
CA PHE A 66 1.18 11.12 -2.04
C PHE A 66 1.65 12.48 -1.49
N GLU A 67 1.70 13.54 -2.29
CA GLU A 67 2.00 14.91 -1.84
C GLU A 67 1.01 15.39 -0.76
N HIS A 68 -0.29 15.13 -0.95
CA HIS A 68 -1.29 15.46 0.07
C HIS A 68 -1.15 14.63 1.35
N LEU A 69 -0.73 13.37 1.25
CA LEU A 69 -0.39 12.56 2.41
C LEU A 69 0.79 13.18 3.16
N LEU A 70 1.87 13.56 2.48
CA LEU A 70 3.01 14.24 3.08
C LEU A 70 2.62 15.57 3.74
N GLN A 71 1.75 16.37 3.10
CA GLN A 71 1.23 17.59 3.69
C GLN A 71 0.42 17.30 4.97
N ALA A 72 -0.44 16.26 4.96
CA ALA A 72 -1.18 15.85 6.15
C ALA A 72 -0.25 15.37 7.28
N MET A 73 0.87 14.71 6.93
CA MET A 73 1.90 14.34 7.89
C MET A 73 2.59 15.57 8.47
N ALA A 74 2.99 16.54 7.64
CA ALA A 74 3.62 17.79 8.07
C ALA A 74 2.70 18.64 8.97
N GLU A 75 1.39 18.57 8.75
CA GLU A 75 0.37 19.23 9.58
C GLU A 75 -0.02 18.40 10.82
N HIS A 76 0.59 17.24 11.04
CA HIS A 76 0.30 16.32 12.14
C HIS A 76 -1.19 15.90 12.19
N ARG A 77 -1.86 15.82 11.04
CA ARG A 77 -3.28 15.47 10.95
C ARG A 77 -3.45 13.96 10.87
N TRP A 78 -3.23 13.26 11.99
CA TRP A 78 -3.18 11.80 12.06
C TRP A 78 -4.32 11.07 11.35
N LEU A 79 -5.58 11.52 11.53
CA LEU A 79 -6.73 10.91 10.85
C LEU A 79 -6.61 10.99 9.32
N ARG A 80 -6.11 12.11 8.78
CA ARG A 80 -5.89 12.28 7.34
C ARG A 80 -4.71 11.46 6.84
N VAL A 81 -3.67 11.28 7.66
CA VAL A 81 -2.54 10.41 7.36
C VAL A 81 -3.03 8.96 7.20
N ARG A 82 -3.82 8.46 8.16
CA ARG A 82 -4.43 7.12 8.07
C ARG A 82 -5.26 6.94 6.80
N PHE A 83 -6.11 7.92 6.50
CA PHE A 83 -6.94 7.90 5.31
C PHE A 83 -6.09 7.88 4.04
N GLY A 84 -5.09 8.76 3.93
CA GLY A 84 -4.21 8.84 2.77
C GLY A 84 -3.43 7.55 2.52
N ILE A 85 -2.89 6.92 3.57
CA ILE A 85 -2.23 5.61 3.48
C ILE A 85 -3.21 4.54 2.96
N ASN A 86 -4.43 4.51 3.51
CA ASN A 86 -5.43 3.52 3.12
C ASN A 86 -5.85 3.71 1.66
N GLU A 87 -6.09 4.94 1.21
CA GLU A 87 -6.41 5.21 -0.20
C GLU A 87 -5.24 4.87 -1.14
N LEU A 88 -3.99 5.17 -0.73
CA LEU A 88 -2.81 4.83 -1.51
C LEU A 88 -2.68 3.31 -1.70
N LEU A 89 -2.87 2.53 -0.64
CA LEU A 89 -2.79 1.07 -0.69
C LEU A 89 -4.00 0.42 -1.40
N LYS A 90 -5.19 1.02 -1.31
CA LYS A 90 -6.35 0.59 -2.13
C LYS A 90 -6.11 0.88 -3.61
N HIS A 91 -5.50 2.02 -3.93
CA HIS A 91 -5.10 2.33 -5.29
C HIS A 91 -4.06 1.33 -5.81
N TYR A 92 -3.05 1.01 -5.00
CA TYR A 92 -2.09 -0.06 -5.29
C TYR A 92 -2.77 -1.40 -5.61
N LEU A 93 -3.67 -1.86 -4.73
CA LEU A 93 -4.39 -3.11 -4.96
C LEU A 93 -5.14 -3.08 -6.29
N ARG A 94 -5.89 -2.02 -6.59
CA ARG A 94 -6.55 -1.87 -7.90
C ARG A 94 -5.59 -1.95 -9.08
N SER A 95 -4.40 -1.34 -8.96
CA SER A 95 -3.39 -1.34 -10.02
C SER A 95 -2.80 -2.73 -10.28
N ILE A 96 -2.62 -3.55 -9.24
CA ILE A 96 -2.08 -4.92 -9.38
C ILE A 96 -3.16 -5.92 -9.79
N THR A 97 -4.35 -5.81 -9.20
CA THR A 97 -5.41 -6.81 -9.35
C THR A 97 -6.32 -6.55 -10.56
N GLY A 98 -6.31 -5.33 -11.09
CA GLY A 98 -7.15 -4.93 -12.21
C GLY A 98 -6.66 -5.46 -13.57
N ILE A 99 -7.60 -5.50 -14.52
CA ILE A 99 -7.42 -5.97 -15.92
C ILE A 99 -6.28 -5.23 -16.67
N PHE A 100 -5.90 -4.02 -16.23
CA PHE A 100 -4.94 -3.15 -16.92
C PHE A 100 -3.49 -3.66 -16.94
N ASN A 101 -3.07 -4.52 -16.00
CA ASN A 101 -1.71 -5.10 -16.04
C ASN A 101 -1.51 -5.97 -17.29
N VAL A 102 -2.58 -6.55 -17.83
CA VAL A 102 -2.53 -7.38 -19.04
C VAL A 102 -2.38 -6.52 -20.32
N SER A 103 -2.86 -5.27 -20.31
CA SER A 103 -2.98 -4.46 -21.53
C SER A 103 -1.78 -3.57 -21.85
N ASN A 104 -0.98 -3.17 -20.85
CA ASN A 104 0.13 -2.23 -21.04
C ASN A 104 1.53 -2.85 -20.89
N GLY A 105 1.63 -4.15 -20.61
CA GLY A 105 2.92 -4.84 -20.45
C GLY A 105 3.78 -4.34 -19.29
N ILE A 106 3.15 -3.74 -18.27
CA ILE A 106 3.85 -3.26 -17.08
C ILE A 106 4.02 -4.45 -16.12
N ASP A 107 5.26 -4.65 -15.65
CA ASP A 107 5.58 -5.68 -14.67
C ASP A 107 4.90 -5.38 -13.31
N PRO A 108 4.08 -6.29 -12.74
CA PRO A 108 3.51 -6.16 -11.40
C PRO A 108 4.56 -5.95 -10.31
N GLY A 109 5.78 -6.49 -10.47
CA GLY A 109 6.90 -6.28 -9.57
C GLY A 109 7.33 -4.81 -9.52
N ASP A 110 7.48 -4.17 -10.69
CA ASP A 110 7.81 -2.75 -10.82
C ASP A 110 6.74 -1.82 -10.23
N VAL A 111 5.46 -2.12 -10.48
CA VAL A 111 4.35 -1.37 -9.86
C VAL A 111 4.45 -1.46 -8.34
N THR A 112 4.63 -2.68 -7.81
CA THR A 112 4.76 -2.87 -6.36
C THR A 112 5.94 -2.13 -5.78
N ARG A 113 7.10 -2.15 -6.46
CA ARG A 113 8.30 -1.43 -5.99
C ARG A 113 8.05 0.07 -5.89
N ARG A 114 7.38 0.67 -6.87
CA ARG A 114 7.02 2.10 -6.84
C ARG A 114 6.13 2.44 -5.63
N TYR A 115 5.11 1.64 -5.35
CA TYR A 115 4.24 1.89 -4.19
C TYR A 115 4.99 1.68 -2.87
N MET A 116 5.84 0.65 -2.78
CA MET A 116 6.66 0.42 -1.60
C MET A 116 7.68 1.54 -1.36
N GLU A 117 8.22 2.16 -2.41
CA GLU A 117 9.07 3.36 -2.29
C GLU A 117 8.31 4.54 -1.67
N MET A 118 7.08 4.80 -2.12
CA MET A 118 6.23 5.83 -1.50
C MET A 118 5.95 5.51 -0.03
N ILE A 119 5.61 4.26 0.30
CA ILE A 119 5.37 3.83 1.67
C ILE A 119 6.64 3.94 2.53
N GLN A 120 7.81 3.64 1.98
CA GLN A 120 9.10 3.81 2.65
C GLN A 120 9.31 5.29 3.01
N TRP A 121 8.99 6.23 2.11
CA TRP A 121 9.07 7.67 2.41
C TRP A 121 8.09 8.10 3.51
N VAL A 122 6.85 7.57 3.52
CA VAL A 122 5.90 7.78 4.63
C VAL A 122 6.50 7.28 5.94
N PHE A 123 7.05 6.07 5.92
CA PHE A 123 7.67 5.44 7.09
C PHE A 123 8.82 6.31 7.62
N GLU A 124 9.78 6.67 6.77
CA GLU A 124 10.95 7.48 7.13
C GLU A 124 10.56 8.84 7.70
N TYR A 125 9.64 9.55 7.03
CA TYR A 125 9.16 10.84 7.53
C TYR A 125 8.49 10.70 8.90
N GLY A 126 7.65 9.68 9.06
CA GLY A 126 6.93 9.44 10.31
C GLY A 126 7.81 8.91 11.46
N HIS A 127 9.03 8.47 11.17
CA HIS A 127 10.03 8.13 12.17
C HIS A 127 10.98 9.28 12.49
N SER A 128 10.84 10.42 11.79
CA SER A 128 11.61 11.62 12.14
C SER A 128 11.18 12.14 13.51
N PRO A 129 12.08 12.78 14.29
CA PRO A 129 11.74 13.38 15.58
C PRO A 129 10.62 14.44 15.51
N SER A 130 10.33 14.96 14.32
CA SER A 130 9.31 15.97 14.10
C SER A 130 7.88 15.41 14.09
N PHE A 131 7.71 14.11 13.86
CA PHE A 131 6.39 13.50 13.73
C PHE A 131 5.95 12.79 15.04
N PRO A 132 4.89 13.25 15.72
CA PRO A 132 4.57 12.79 17.08
C PRO A 132 3.80 11.45 17.12
N PHE A 133 3.51 10.83 15.97
CA PHE A 133 2.68 9.61 15.88
C PHE A 133 3.44 8.41 15.30
N SER A 134 4.75 8.31 15.53
CA SER A 134 5.61 7.25 14.95
C SER A 134 5.10 5.83 15.27
N GLU A 135 4.78 5.54 16.53
CA GLU A 135 4.26 4.24 16.96
C GLU A 135 2.90 3.94 16.31
N SER A 136 1.95 4.88 16.39
CA SER A 136 0.64 4.76 15.75
C SER A 136 0.74 4.55 14.23
N LEU A 137 1.68 5.24 13.58
CA LEU A 137 1.96 5.09 12.16
C LEU A 137 2.46 3.70 11.84
N TRP A 138 3.46 3.22 12.58
CA TRP A 138 4.02 1.90 12.35
C TRP A 138 2.99 0.78 12.58
N THR A 139 2.20 0.87 13.65
CA THR A 139 1.11 -0.09 13.91
C THR A 139 0.10 -0.10 12.76
N TYR A 140 -0.32 1.08 12.30
CA TYR A 140 -1.30 1.20 11.23
C TYR A 140 -0.75 0.70 9.88
N LEU A 141 0.47 1.09 9.51
CA LEU A 141 1.13 0.60 8.30
C LEU A 141 1.27 -0.92 8.32
N SER A 142 1.68 -1.50 9.45
CA SER A 142 1.83 -2.95 9.58
C SER A 142 0.51 -3.68 9.32
N ALA A 143 -0.60 -3.18 9.87
CA ALA A 143 -1.92 -3.78 9.67
C ALA A 143 -2.41 -3.64 8.22
N CYS A 144 -2.25 -2.47 7.60
CA CYS A 144 -2.62 -2.30 6.20
C CYS A 144 -1.77 -3.18 5.26
N LEU A 145 -0.46 -3.26 5.49
CA LEU A 145 0.46 -4.10 4.71
C LEU A 145 0.17 -5.59 4.90
N GLU A 146 -0.24 -6.02 6.10
CA GLU A 146 -0.74 -7.38 6.32
C GLU A 146 -1.95 -7.67 5.42
N SER A 147 -2.96 -6.82 5.46
CA SER A 147 -4.18 -6.98 4.66
C SER A 147 -3.88 -7.04 3.16
N VAL A 148 -3.04 -6.12 2.67
CA VAL A 148 -2.58 -6.10 1.28
C VAL A 148 -1.84 -7.40 0.93
N GLY A 149 -0.90 -7.84 1.77
CA GLY A 149 -0.14 -9.07 1.52
C GLY A 149 -1.02 -10.32 1.48
N ILE A 150 -2.00 -10.43 2.38
CA ILE A 150 -2.97 -11.54 2.38
C ILE A 150 -3.86 -11.49 1.12
N THR A 151 -4.27 -10.30 0.67
CA THR A 151 -5.02 -10.14 -0.58
C THR A 151 -4.21 -10.59 -1.80
N LEU A 152 -2.95 -10.15 -1.93
CA LEU A 152 -2.06 -10.59 -3.01
C LEU A 152 -1.85 -12.11 -3.01
N ALA A 153 -1.65 -12.69 -1.82
CA ALA A 153 -1.56 -14.13 -1.66
C ALA A 153 -2.86 -14.85 -2.05
N GLY A 154 -4.01 -14.25 -1.75
CA GLY A 154 -5.33 -14.71 -2.17
C GLY A 154 -5.46 -14.83 -3.68
N GLN A 155 -4.92 -13.86 -4.41
CA GLN A 155 -4.99 -13.77 -5.87
C GLN A 155 -3.78 -14.35 -6.61
N ASN A 156 -2.87 -15.04 -5.91
CA ASN A 156 -1.66 -15.63 -6.48
C ASN A 156 -0.71 -14.62 -7.16
N GLN A 157 -0.69 -13.38 -6.68
CA GLN A 157 0.19 -12.32 -7.17
C GLN A 157 1.59 -12.45 -6.54
N TRP A 158 2.30 -13.54 -6.86
CA TRP A 158 3.52 -13.95 -6.15
C TRP A 158 4.67 -12.96 -6.27
N GLU A 159 4.90 -12.42 -7.46
CA GLU A 159 5.98 -11.46 -7.72
C GLU A 159 5.78 -10.16 -6.93
N SER A 160 4.57 -9.58 -6.98
CA SER A 160 4.18 -8.43 -6.17
C SER A 160 4.31 -8.73 -4.68
N LEU A 161 3.83 -9.90 -4.24
CA LEU A 161 3.90 -10.30 -2.83
C LEU A 161 5.35 -10.43 -2.34
N GLN A 162 6.24 -10.97 -3.16
CA GLN A 162 7.67 -11.07 -2.85
C GLN A 162 8.28 -9.69 -2.59
N VAL A 163 8.04 -8.73 -3.48
CA VAL A 163 8.54 -7.35 -3.31
C VAL A 163 7.97 -6.74 -2.03
N LEU A 164 6.65 -6.82 -1.83
CA LEU A 164 5.98 -6.24 -0.68
C LEU A 164 6.55 -6.77 0.66
N ILE A 165 6.74 -8.09 0.80
CA ILE A 165 7.20 -8.65 2.08
C ILE A 165 8.68 -8.38 2.35
N VAL A 166 9.51 -8.27 1.31
CA VAL A 166 10.92 -7.90 1.46
C VAL A 166 11.04 -6.46 1.92
N GLU A 167 10.34 -5.52 1.27
CA GLU A 167 10.35 -4.11 1.65
C GLU A 167 9.74 -3.90 3.04
N THR A 168 8.63 -4.57 3.35
CA THR A 168 8.01 -4.52 4.68
C THR A 168 8.95 -5.05 5.77
N ALA A 169 9.67 -6.15 5.50
CA ALA A 169 10.67 -6.67 6.44
C ALA A 169 11.86 -5.71 6.62
N THR A 170 12.24 -4.97 5.58
CA THR A 170 13.26 -3.92 5.67
C THR A 170 12.81 -2.78 6.59
N MET A 171 11.60 -2.25 6.41
CA MET A 171 11.00 -1.29 7.34
C MET A 171 10.91 -1.86 8.76
N GLY A 172 10.50 -3.12 8.92
CA GLY A 172 10.44 -3.80 10.22
C GLY A 172 11.78 -3.84 10.96
N ARG A 173 12.89 -4.08 10.25
CA ARG A 173 14.24 -4.02 10.84
C ARG A 173 14.61 -2.60 11.26
N GLN A 174 14.21 -1.59 10.49
CA GLN A 174 14.42 -0.18 10.86
C GLN A 174 13.58 0.21 12.09
N ALA A 175 12.33 -0.25 12.14
CA ALA A 175 11.42 -0.05 13.27
C ALA A 175 11.99 -0.68 14.57
N ALA A 176 12.47 -1.93 14.50
CA ALA A 176 13.10 -2.61 15.63
C ALA A 176 14.30 -1.83 16.19
N ARG A 177 15.19 -1.35 15.30
CA ARG A 177 16.35 -0.52 15.69
C ARG A 177 15.96 0.80 16.35
N SER A 178 14.77 1.29 16.06
CA SER A 178 14.19 2.50 16.62
C SER A 178 13.37 2.24 17.89
N GLY A 179 13.36 1.00 18.40
CA GLY A 179 12.65 0.60 19.61
C GLY A 179 11.15 0.35 19.43
N LEU A 180 10.66 0.28 18.19
CA LEU A 180 9.25 0.00 17.91
C LEU A 180 8.97 -1.51 17.91
N GLN A 181 7.73 -1.86 18.26
CA GLN A 181 7.31 -3.26 18.33
C GLN A 181 7.19 -3.88 16.94
N THR A 182 7.85 -5.03 16.71
CA THR A 182 7.77 -5.78 15.46
C THR A 182 6.86 -7.01 15.53
N ALA A 183 6.22 -7.25 16.69
CA ALA A 183 5.29 -8.36 16.87
C ALA A 183 4.19 -8.43 15.78
N PRO A 184 3.54 -7.31 15.37
CA PRO A 184 2.55 -7.35 14.29
C PRO A 184 3.13 -7.91 12.98
N LEU A 185 4.35 -7.50 12.62
CA LEU A 185 5.02 -7.99 11.42
C LEU A 185 5.42 -9.48 11.53
N GLN A 186 5.86 -9.93 12.70
CA GLN A 186 6.14 -11.36 12.93
C GLN A 186 4.87 -12.21 12.78
N HIS A 187 3.74 -11.73 13.30
CA HIS A 187 2.44 -12.38 13.14
C HIS A 187 2.01 -12.42 11.67
N PHE A 188 2.11 -11.30 10.95
CA PHE A 188 1.84 -11.22 9.53
C PHE A 188 2.67 -12.24 8.72
N LEU A 189 3.99 -12.28 8.92
CA LEU A 189 4.86 -13.22 8.19
C LEU A 189 4.53 -14.68 8.50
N ARG A 190 4.18 -14.99 9.76
CA ARG A 190 3.71 -16.34 10.13
C ARG A 190 2.38 -16.69 9.46
N ARG A 191 1.45 -15.74 9.38
CA ARG A 191 0.16 -15.92 8.71
C ARG A 191 0.36 -16.18 7.22
N LEU A 192 1.20 -15.40 6.55
CA LEU A 192 1.58 -15.62 5.15
C LEU A 192 2.24 -16.98 4.92
N GLU A 193 3.18 -17.38 5.79
CA GLU A 193 3.81 -18.70 5.73
C GLU A 193 2.76 -19.81 5.67
N ASN A 194 1.74 -19.75 6.54
CA ASN A 194 0.66 -20.72 6.58
C ASN A 194 -0.27 -20.61 5.36
N THR A 195 -0.62 -19.40 4.94
CA THR A 195 -1.53 -19.17 3.80
C THR A 195 -0.95 -19.61 2.46
N CYS A 196 0.37 -19.52 2.28
CA CYS A 196 1.03 -19.80 1.00
C CYS A 196 1.58 -21.22 0.88
N ARG A 197 1.73 -21.96 1.99
CA ARG A 197 2.40 -23.28 2.05
C ARG A 197 1.90 -24.29 1.00
N ASP A 198 0.60 -24.30 0.76
CA ASP A 198 -0.07 -25.29 -0.11
C ASP A 198 -0.47 -24.70 -1.48
N LYS A 199 -0.02 -23.48 -1.81
CA LYS A 199 -0.39 -22.76 -3.05
C LYS A 199 0.61 -22.91 -4.19
N GLY A 200 0.88 -24.16 -4.58
CA GLY A 200 1.79 -24.47 -5.70
C GLY A 200 3.24 -24.05 -5.44
N GLU A 201 4.05 -23.94 -6.50
CA GLU A 201 5.48 -23.62 -6.37
C GLU A 201 5.71 -22.17 -5.90
N GLY A 202 5.09 -21.18 -6.56
CA GLY A 202 5.20 -19.77 -6.15
C GLY A 202 4.75 -19.51 -4.71
N GLY A 203 3.67 -20.16 -4.27
CA GLY A 203 3.23 -20.08 -2.87
C GLY A 203 4.27 -20.66 -1.89
N ARG A 204 4.86 -21.82 -2.20
CA ARG A 204 5.91 -22.43 -1.36
C ARG A 204 7.15 -21.55 -1.27
N GLU A 205 7.54 -20.87 -2.34
CA GLU A 205 8.65 -19.93 -2.34
C GLU A 205 8.39 -18.75 -1.41
N ILE A 206 7.20 -18.15 -1.49
CA ILE A 206 6.77 -17.08 -0.59
C ILE A 206 6.74 -17.57 0.87
N ALA A 207 6.23 -18.77 1.13
CA ALA A 207 6.18 -19.32 2.49
C ALA A 207 7.59 -19.47 3.09
N ARG A 208 8.54 -19.98 2.29
CA ARG A 208 9.96 -20.07 2.69
C ARG A 208 10.57 -18.69 2.94
N LEU A 209 10.30 -17.73 2.05
CA LEU A 209 10.78 -16.36 2.19
C LEU A 209 10.23 -15.69 3.46
N ALA A 210 8.92 -15.78 3.70
CA ALA A 210 8.28 -15.22 4.89
C ALA A 210 8.85 -15.83 6.19
N ARG A 211 9.08 -17.15 6.21
CA ARG A 211 9.75 -17.82 7.34
C ARG A 211 11.15 -17.27 7.59
N ASN A 212 11.96 -17.11 6.54
CA ASN A 212 13.31 -16.56 6.66
C ASN A 212 13.32 -15.11 7.15
N LEU A 213 12.44 -14.27 6.58
CA LEU A 213 12.31 -12.87 6.98
C LEU A 213 11.85 -12.73 8.44
N ARG A 214 10.97 -13.62 8.92
CA ARG A 214 10.52 -13.62 10.32
C ARG A 214 11.69 -13.87 11.28
N PHE A 215 12.51 -14.89 11.02
CA PHE A 215 13.69 -15.17 11.85
C PHE A 215 14.68 -13.99 11.88
N ASN A 216 14.82 -13.27 10.78
CA ASN A 216 15.69 -12.09 10.71
C ASN A 216 15.15 -10.87 11.48
N LEU A 217 13.89 -10.89 11.91
CA LEU A 217 13.27 -9.85 12.75
C LEU A 217 13.31 -10.19 14.25
N GLU A 218 13.74 -11.39 14.63
CA GLU A 218 13.86 -11.84 16.03
C GLU A 218 15.20 -11.42 16.67
N VAL A 219 15.94 -10.50 16.05
CA VAL A 219 17.28 -10.02 16.48
C VAL A 219 17.19 -8.83 17.42
#